data_AF-A0AAU2Z5J3-F1
#
_entry.id   AF-A0AAU2Z5J3-F1
#
_cell.length_a   1.000
_cell.length_b   1.000
_cell.length_c   1.000
_cell.angle_alpha   90.00
_cell.angle_beta   90.00
_cell.angle_gamma   90.00
#
_symmetry.space_group_name_H-M   'P 1'
#
loop_
_entity.id
_entity.type
_entity.pdbx_description
1 polymer ?
#
loop_
_entity_poly.entity_id
_entity_poly.type
_entity_poly.pdbx_seq_one_letter_code
_entity_poly.pdbx_strand_id
1 'polypeptide(L)'
;MSTGVIIALIVIVAAVAVVAAAVTILARRPQGGRSLQRRFGPEYDRTVARHDGDTKAAEHDLAERVRRHGSLRERALEPAVRDKYVVRWAAAQERFVESPREAVAEADRLIGEVAGARGFPDGQYEEQYAALSVHHGPHVLGYRRVHRAALARTPDGDGASTEGLRKAMVEARALFEELVTPIRQDTSSNGADEKSPTAPTASNRPEGSVPEGRTHLPWWFTRRQAKGS
;
A
#
# COMPACT_ATOMS: atom_id res chain seq x y z
N MET A 1 -63.73 -11.55 15.81
CA MET A 1 -62.49 -10.81 15.49
C MET A 1 -62.21 -11.00 14.02
N SER A 2 -62.12 -9.90 13.27
CA SER A 2 -62.03 -9.93 11.81
C SER A 2 -60.70 -10.57 11.39
N THR A 3 -60.75 -11.57 10.50
CA THR A 3 -59.58 -12.25 9.95
C THR A 3 -58.49 -11.29 9.43
N GLY A 4 -58.88 -10.12 8.93
CA GLY A 4 -57.97 -9.05 8.53
C GLY A 4 -57.11 -8.47 9.66
N VAL A 5 -57.63 -8.39 10.90
CA VAL A 5 -56.88 -7.90 12.07
C VAL A 5 -55.80 -8.91 12.47
N ILE A 6 -56.10 -10.21 12.36
CA ILE A 6 -55.16 -11.28 12.66
C ILE A 6 -54.02 -11.30 11.64
N ILE A 7 -54.33 -11.16 10.35
CA ILE A 7 -53.32 -11.11 9.28
C ILE A 7 -52.41 -9.89 9.44
N ALA A 8 -52.98 -8.70 9.73
CA ALA A 8 -52.20 -7.49 9.93
C ALA A 8 -51.21 -7.62 11.11
N LEU A 9 -51.63 -8.23 12.22
CA LEU A 9 -50.77 -8.48 13.38
C LEU A 9 -49.59 -9.41 13.03
N ILE A 10 -49.84 -10.47 12.27
CA ILE A 10 -48.79 -11.43 11.88
C ILE A 10 -47.72 -10.74 11.01
N VAL A 11 -48.13 -9.90 10.05
CA VAL A 11 -47.21 -9.17 9.18
C VAL A 11 -46.33 -8.20 9.97
N ILE A 12 -46.90 -7.49 10.95
CA ILE A 12 -46.15 -6.56 11.81
C ILE A 12 -45.13 -7.32 12.66
N VAL A 13 -45.51 -8.44 13.28
CA VAL A 13 -44.60 -9.25 14.08
C VAL A 13 -43.47 -9.81 13.22
N ALA A 14 -43.77 -10.29 12.01
CA ALA A 14 -42.75 -10.77 11.07
C ALA A 14 -41.79 -9.65 10.65
N ALA A 15 -42.29 -8.45 10.34
CA ALA A 15 -41.46 -7.29 10.00
C ALA A 15 -40.54 -6.88 11.17
N VAL A 16 -41.07 -6.83 12.40
CA VAL A 16 -40.29 -6.51 13.60
C VAL A 16 -39.22 -7.57 13.86
N ALA A 17 -39.53 -8.85 13.66
CA ALA A 17 -38.54 -9.93 13.80
C ALA A 17 -37.40 -9.81 12.78
N VAL A 18 -37.70 -9.47 11.52
CA VAL A 18 -36.70 -9.24 10.48
C VAL A 18 -35.81 -8.05 10.81
N VAL A 19 -36.40 -6.93 11.27
CA VAL A 19 -35.64 -5.74 11.67
C VAL A 19 -34.76 -6.03 12.90
N ALA A 20 -35.28 -6.74 13.91
CA ALA A 20 -34.51 -7.13 15.09
C ALA A 20 -33.34 -8.07 14.74
N ALA A 21 -33.55 -9.01 13.82
CA ALA A 21 -32.49 -9.87 13.30
C ALA A 21 -31.43 -9.06 12.54
N ALA A 22 -31.84 -8.11 11.69
CA ALA A 22 -30.91 -7.24 10.97
C ALA A 22 -30.08 -6.36 11.91
N VAL A 23 -30.70 -5.79 12.94
CA VAL A 23 -30.02 -4.94 13.95
C VAL A 23 -29.03 -5.75 14.79
N THR A 24 -29.37 -6.97 15.19
CA THR A 24 -28.47 -7.83 15.98
C THR A 24 -27.28 -8.33 15.16
N ILE A 25 -27.45 -8.59 13.86
CA ILE A 25 -26.34 -8.89 12.95
C ILE A 25 -25.42 -7.68 12.78
N LEU A 26 -26.00 -6.48 12.62
CA LEU A 26 -25.21 -5.25 12.40
C LEU A 26 -24.49 -4.77 13.67
N ALA A 27 -25.08 -4.98 14.84
CA ALA A 27 -24.50 -4.62 16.15
C ALA A 27 -23.39 -5.57 16.62
N ARG A 28 -23.30 -6.77 16.05
CA ARG A 28 -22.24 -7.77 16.38
C ARG A 28 -20.93 -7.53 15.63
N ARG A 29 -20.77 -6.43 14.89
CA ARG A 29 -19.48 -6.10 14.26
C ARG A 29 -18.38 -6.00 15.32
N PRO A 30 -17.36 -6.88 15.29
CA PRO A 30 -16.27 -6.83 16.25
C PRO A 30 -15.58 -5.47 16.14
N GLN A 31 -15.35 -4.81 17.28
CA GLN A 31 -14.62 -3.54 17.29
C GLN A 31 -13.15 -3.70 16.83
N GLY A 32 -12.63 -4.93 16.83
CA GLY A 32 -11.28 -5.29 16.37
C GLY A 32 -11.07 -5.14 14.86
N GLY A 33 -12.10 -5.42 14.05
CA GLY A 33 -12.04 -5.36 12.59
C GLY A 33 -11.62 -4.01 12.04
N ARG A 34 -11.96 -2.90 12.70
CA ARG A 34 -11.57 -1.54 12.26
C ARG A 34 -10.05 -1.33 12.24
N SER A 35 -9.31 -1.95 13.16
CA SER A 35 -7.85 -1.84 13.20
C SER A 35 -7.19 -2.68 12.11
N LEU A 36 -7.67 -3.91 11.91
CA LEU A 36 -7.20 -4.81 10.86
C LEU A 36 -7.56 -4.27 9.47
N GLN A 37 -8.78 -3.79 9.28
CA GLN A 37 -9.22 -3.17 8.03
C GLN A 37 -8.38 -1.95 7.66
N ARG A 38 -7.99 -1.12 8.64
CA ARG A 38 -7.08 0.01 8.39
C ARG A 38 -5.68 -0.43 7.96
N ARG A 39 -5.15 -1.50 8.56
CA ARG A 39 -3.80 -2.01 8.25
C ARG A 39 -3.76 -2.76 6.92
N PHE A 40 -4.69 -3.70 6.71
CA PHE A 40 -4.70 -4.56 5.53
C PHE A 40 -5.39 -3.91 4.32
N GLY A 41 -6.23 -2.88 4.53
CA GLY A 41 -6.93 -2.21 3.45
C GLY A 41 -7.73 -3.19 2.59
N PRO A 42 -7.57 -3.17 1.25
CA PRO A 42 -8.26 -4.09 0.34
C PRO A 42 -8.01 -5.60 0.59
N GLU A 43 -6.90 -5.99 1.23
CA GLU A 43 -6.65 -7.39 1.59
C GLU A 43 -7.58 -7.89 2.70
N TYR A 44 -8.13 -6.98 3.52
CA TYR A 44 -9.18 -7.33 4.49
C TYR A 44 -10.43 -7.84 3.77
N ASP A 45 -10.98 -7.03 2.85
CA ASP A 45 -12.21 -7.36 2.13
C ASP A 45 -12.06 -8.65 1.31
N ARG A 46 -10.88 -8.85 0.72
CA ARG A 46 -10.57 -10.07 -0.03
C ARG A 46 -10.37 -11.29 0.88
N THR A 47 -9.88 -11.12 2.11
CA THR A 47 -9.80 -12.22 3.08
C THR A 47 -11.20 -12.58 3.59
N VAL A 48 -12.06 -11.60 3.85
CA VAL A 48 -13.49 -11.83 4.15
C VAL A 48 -14.18 -12.59 3.01
N ALA A 49 -13.96 -12.18 1.76
CA ALA A 49 -14.52 -12.86 0.60
C ALA A 49 -13.99 -14.31 0.45
N ARG A 50 -12.74 -14.58 0.84
CA ARG A 50 -12.16 -15.94 0.86
C ARG A 50 -12.85 -16.84 1.90
N HIS A 51 -13.34 -16.27 2.99
CA HIS A 51 -14.06 -16.98 4.05
C HIS A 51 -15.59 -16.91 3.87
N ASP A 52 -16.08 -16.79 2.63
CA ASP A 52 -17.51 -16.75 2.31
C ASP A 52 -18.31 -15.67 3.07
N GLY A 53 -17.65 -14.56 3.41
CA GLY A 53 -18.25 -13.48 4.19
C GLY A 53 -18.12 -13.63 5.71
N ASP A 54 -17.51 -14.72 6.22
CA ASP A 54 -17.23 -14.90 7.64
C ASP A 54 -16.11 -13.95 8.10
N THR A 55 -16.56 -12.78 8.57
CA THR A 55 -15.68 -11.76 9.15
C THR A 55 -14.86 -12.26 10.34
N LYS A 56 -15.38 -13.18 11.16
CA LYS A 56 -14.67 -13.65 12.35
C LYS A 56 -13.51 -14.57 11.96
N ALA A 57 -13.74 -15.47 11.01
CA ALA A 57 -12.69 -16.33 10.46
C ALA A 57 -11.61 -15.49 9.76
N ALA A 58 -12.02 -14.49 8.97
CA ALA A 58 -11.09 -13.59 8.29
C ALA A 58 -10.24 -12.75 9.27
N GLU A 59 -10.87 -12.14 10.29
CA GLU A 59 -10.16 -11.39 11.32
C GLU A 59 -9.17 -12.27 12.10
N HIS A 60 -9.52 -13.53 12.36
CA HIS A 60 -8.62 -14.50 13.01
C HIS A 60 -7.38 -14.79 12.14
N ASP A 61 -7.56 -15.10 10.85
CA ASP A 61 -6.43 -15.32 9.91
C ASP A 61 -5.51 -14.09 9.84
N LEU A 62 -6.09 -12.90 9.67
CA LEU A 62 -5.32 -11.66 9.62
C LEU A 62 -4.58 -11.37 10.94
N ALA A 63 -5.21 -11.63 12.08
CA ALA A 63 -4.58 -11.50 13.39
C ALA A 63 -3.39 -12.46 13.55
N GLU A 64 -3.50 -13.70 13.08
CA GLU A 64 -2.40 -14.68 13.08
C GLU A 64 -1.25 -14.25 12.17
N ARG A 65 -1.53 -13.63 11.01
CA ARG A 65 -0.46 -13.04 10.17
C ARG A 65 0.25 -11.90 10.90
N VAL A 66 -0.49 -11.02 11.57
CA VAL A 66 0.11 -9.93 12.39
C VAL A 66 0.94 -10.50 13.53
N ARG A 67 0.51 -11.56 14.19
CA ARG A 67 1.28 -12.22 15.26
C ARG A 67 2.60 -12.78 14.74
N ARG A 68 2.61 -13.41 13.56
CA ARG A 68 3.81 -14.01 12.97
C ARG A 68 4.78 -12.99 12.39
N HIS A 69 4.28 -11.95 11.72
CA HIS A 69 5.10 -11.06 10.90
C HIS A 69 5.11 -9.60 11.36
N GLY A 70 4.31 -9.23 12.35
CA GLY A 70 4.15 -7.84 12.79
C GLY A 70 5.38 -7.23 13.46
N SER A 71 6.31 -8.06 13.95
CA SER A 71 7.59 -7.60 14.52
C SER A 71 8.72 -7.51 13.51
N LEU A 72 8.49 -7.86 12.23
CA LEU A 72 9.49 -7.69 11.18
C LEU A 72 9.84 -6.21 11.05
N ARG A 73 11.13 -5.92 10.95
CA ARG A 73 11.64 -4.57 10.68
C ARG A 73 12.21 -4.54 9.28
N GLU A 74 11.68 -3.62 8.48
CA GLU A 74 12.18 -3.39 7.14
C GLU A 74 13.62 -2.85 7.17
N ARG A 75 14.45 -3.39 6.29
CA ARG A 75 15.83 -2.97 6.08
C ARG A 75 15.88 -1.90 5.01
N ALA A 76 16.62 -0.83 5.26
CA ALA A 76 16.91 0.17 4.25
C ALA A 76 17.73 -0.48 3.12
N LEU A 77 17.39 -0.16 1.86
CA LEU A 77 18.19 -0.56 0.71
C LEU A 77 19.35 0.41 0.55
N GLU A 78 20.53 -0.12 0.28
CA GLU A 78 21.65 0.70 -0.19
C GLU A 78 21.25 1.42 -1.49
N PRO A 79 21.61 2.71 -1.66
CA PRO A 79 21.23 3.49 -2.85
C PRO A 79 21.58 2.80 -4.18
N ALA A 80 22.78 2.23 -4.29
CA ALA A 80 23.22 1.53 -5.49
C ALA A 80 22.36 0.28 -5.80
N VAL A 81 21.98 -0.47 -4.77
CA VAL A 81 21.11 -1.66 -4.89
C VAL A 81 19.70 -1.24 -5.31
N ARG A 82 19.16 -0.19 -4.71
CA ARG A 82 17.87 0.39 -5.08
C ARG A 82 17.85 0.81 -6.56
N ASP A 83 18.87 1.54 -7.00
CA ASP A 83 18.93 2.05 -8.38
C ASP A 83 18.98 0.90 -9.39
N LYS A 84 19.69 -0.19 -9.07
CA LYS A 84 19.68 -1.43 -9.86
C LYS A 84 18.26 -2.01 -10.01
N TYR A 85 17.48 -2.04 -8.94
CA TYR A 85 16.10 -2.55 -8.99
C TYR A 85 15.20 -1.63 -9.83
N VAL A 86 15.33 -0.31 -9.71
CA VAL A 86 14.58 0.66 -10.51
C VAL A 86 14.86 0.50 -12.00
N VAL A 87 16.13 0.34 -12.39
CA VAL A 87 16.53 0.08 -13.78
C VAL A 87 15.92 -1.23 -14.29
N ARG A 88 15.95 -2.31 -13.49
CA ARG A 88 15.34 -3.59 -13.87
C ARG A 88 13.83 -3.51 -14.01
N TRP A 89 13.16 -2.73 -13.16
CA TRP A 89 11.73 -2.50 -13.29
C TRP A 89 11.39 -1.78 -14.61
N ALA A 90 12.14 -0.74 -14.96
CA ALA A 90 11.98 -0.04 -16.23
C ALA A 90 12.20 -0.98 -17.44
N ALA A 91 13.26 -1.81 -17.40
CA ALA A 91 13.52 -2.79 -18.45
C ALA A 91 12.40 -3.84 -18.59
N ALA A 92 11.78 -4.26 -17.49
CA ALA A 92 10.61 -5.13 -17.53
C ALA A 92 9.40 -4.44 -18.17
N GLN A 93 9.19 -3.16 -17.92
CA GLN A 93 8.11 -2.38 -18.56
C GLN A 93 8.34 -2.21 -20.07
N GLU A 94 9.58 -1.97 -20.50
CA GLU A 94 9.92 -1.87 -21.93
C GLU A 94 9.70 -3.22 -22.64
N ARG A 95 10.15 -4.32 -22.02
CA ARG A 95 9.95 -5.68 -22.54
C ARG A 95 8.47 -6.04 -22.68
N PHE A 96 7.58 -5.41 -21.92
CA PHE A 96 6.15 -5.72 -21.98
C PHE A 96 5.56 -5.54 -23.38
N VAL A 97 6.09 -4.61 -24.18
CA VAL A 97 5.61 -4.36 -25.55
C VAL A 97 5.84 -5.56 -26.46
N GLU A 98 7.00 -6.20 -26.34
CA GLU A 98 7.41 -7.34 -27.17
C GLU A 98 6.97 -8.68 -26.56
N SER A 99 7.13 -8.82 -25.24
CA SER A 99 6.90 -10.06 -24.50
C SER A 99 6.18 -9.79 -23.17
N PRO A 100 4.85 -9.56 -23.19
CA PRO A 100 4.06 -9.25 -21.98
C PRO A 100 4.19 -10.28 -20.85
N ARG A 101 4.26 -11.57 -21.19
CA ARG A 101 4.35 -12.66 -20.20
C ARG A 101 5.70 -12.67 -19.50
N GLU A 102 6.78 -12.49 -20.26
CA GLU A 102 8.14 -12.45 -19.71
C GLU A 102 8.34 -11.21 -18.84
N ALA A 103 7.77 -10.08 -19.25
CA ALA A 103 7.78 -8.85 -18.46
C ALA A 103 7.08 -9.03 -17.10
N VAL A 104 5.90 -9.65 -17.09
CA VAL A 104 5.17 -9.96 -15.85
C VAL A 104 5.94 -10.94 -14.97
N ALA A 105 6.54 -11.98 -15.54
CA ALA A 105 7.36 -12.93 -14.78
C ALA A 105 8.61 -12.26 -14.19
N GLU A 106 9.23 -11.32 -14.91
CA GLU A 106 10.36 -10.55 -14.39
C GLU A 106 9.92 -9.61 -13.26
N ALA A 107 8.77 -8.94 -13.39
CA ALA A 107 8.23 -8.08 -12.34
C ALA A 107 7.89 -8.87 -11.06
N ASP A 108 7.32 -10.06 -11.18
CA ASP A 108 7.06 -10.96 -10.05
C ASP A 108 8.35 -11.34 -9.30
N ARG A 109 9.38 -11.79 -10.04
CA ARG A 109 10.70 -12.08 -9.47
C ARG A 109 11.31 -10.86 -8.80
N LEU A 110 11.26 -9.71 -9.47
CA LEU A 110 11.84 -8.47 -8.99
C LEU A 110 11.22 -8.02 -7.67
N ILE A 111 9.89 -8.10 -7.53
CA ILE A 111 9.22 -7.77 -6.25
C ILE A 111 9.69 -8.72 -5.15
N GLY A 112 9.79 -10.02 -5.43
CA GLY A 112 10.27 -11.00 -4.44
C GLY A 112 11.72 -10.75 -4.00
N GLU A 113 12.59 -10.38 -4.94
CA GLU A 113 13.98 -10.02 -4.64
C GLU A 113 14.09 -8.75 -3.79
N VAL A 114 13.33 -7.69 -4.14
CA VAL A 114 13.34 -6.43 -3.37
C VAL A 114 12.79 -6.66 -1.97
N ALA A 115 11.71 -7.44 -1.83
CA ALA A 115 11.16 -7.82 -0.53
C ALA A 115 12.18 -8.60 0.32
N GLY A 116 12.89 -9.57 -0.27
CA GLY A 116 13.97 -10.28 0.42
C GLY A 116 15.09 -9.32 0.87
N ALA A 117 15.53 -8.41 0.00
CA ALA A 117 16.52 -7.39 0.35
C ALA A 117 16.04 -6.46 1.48
N ARG A 118 14.74 -6.15 1.53
CA ARG A 118 14.06 -5.43 2.63
C ARG A 118 13.92 -6.24 3.92
N GLY A 119 14.27 -7.53 3.92
CA GLY A 119 14.24 -8.38 5.12
C GLY A 119 12.92 -9.13 5.33
N PHE A 120 12.04 -9.15 4.32
CA PHE A 120 10.90 -10.08 4.31
C PHE A 120 11.37 -11.51 4.06
N PRO A 121 10.61 -12.54 4.51
CA PRO A 121 10.93 -13.94 4.25
C PRO A 121 11.24 -14.20 2.77
N ASP A 122 12.25 -15.01 2.51
CA ASP A 122 12.64 -15.44 1.17
C ASP A 122 12.16 -16.88 0.88
N GLY A 123 12.19 -17.28 -0.39
CA GLY A 123 12.00 -18.67 -0.81
C GLY A 123 10.57 -19.18 -0.98
N GLN A 124 9.56 -18.59 -0.32
CA GLN A 124 8.15 -19.00 -0.49
C GLN A 124 7.22 -17.79 -0.67
N TYR A 125 6.57 -17.72 -1.85
CA TYR A 125 5.65 -16.62 -2.20
C TYR A 125 4.57 -16.41 -1.13
N GLU A 126 3.93 -17.48 -0.64
CA GLU A 126 2.82 -17.35 0.32
C GLU A 126 3.27 -16.77 1.67
N GLU A 127 4.46 -17.14 2.14
CA GLU A 127 5.02 -16.61 3.38
C GLU A 127 5.46 -15.16 3.23
N GLN A 128 6.16 -14.85 2.13
CA GLN A 128 6.57 -13.49 1.81
C GLN A 128 5.35 -12.58 1.61
N TYR A 129 4.31 -13.06 0.91
CA TYR A 129 3.04 -12.37 0.73
C TYR A 129 2.33 -12.12 2.05
N ALA A 130 2.28 -13.12 2.94
CA ALA A 130 1.69 -12.97 4.27
C ALA A 130 2.41 -11.87 5.07
N ALA A 131 3.74 -11.85 5.03
CA ALA A 131 4.53 -10.82 5.69
C ALA A 131 4.30 -9.43 5.06
N LEU A 132 4.38 -9.30 3.74
CA LEU A 132 4.12 -8.06 3.01
C LEU A 132 2.69 -7.54 3.27
N SER A 133 1.70 -8.42 3.42
CA SER A 133 0.32 -8.00 3.68
C SER A 133 0.13 -7.30 5.02
N VAL A 134 1.01 -7.56 6.00
CA VAL A 134 0.97 -6.93 7.32
C VAL A 134 1.53 -5.50 7.28
N HIS A 135 2.55 -5.26 6.45
CA HIS A 135 3.30 -3.99 6.41
C HIS A 135 2.88 -3.08 5.23
N HIS A 136 2.52 -3.67 4.09
CA HIS A 136 2.15 -2.99 2.84
C HIS A 136 0.74 -3.37 2.35
N GLY A 137 -0.20 -3.57 3.30
CA GLY A 137 -1.57 -4.03 3.03
C GLY A 137 -2.29 -3.34 1.87
N PRO A 138 -2.25 -2.00 1.74
CA PRO A 138 -2.91 -1.28 0.65
C PRO A 138 -2.44 -1.68 -0.76
N HIS A 139 -1.17 -2.08 -0.90
CA HIS A 139 -0.53 -2.30 -2.21
C HIS A 139 -0.20 -3.77 -2.50
N VAL A 140 -0.26 -4.65 -1.49
CA VAL A 140 0.09 -6.08 -1.61
C VAL A 140 -0.76 -6.85 -2.64
N LEU A 141 -1.99 -6.41 -2.92
CA LEU A 141 -2.85 -7.06 -3.92
C LEU A 141 -2.24 -7.04 -5.33
N GLY A 142 -1.45 -6.02 -5.66
CA GLY A 142 -0.72 -5.94 -6.93
C GLY A 142 0.27 -7.09 -7.08
N TYR A 143 1.00 -7.43 -6.02
CA TYR A 143 1.94 -8.55 -6.02
C TYR A 143 1.24 -9.88 -6.30
N ARG A 144 0.09 -10.11 -5.66
CA ARG A 144 -0.67 -11.33 -5.95
C ARG A 144 -1.12 -11.43 -7.39
N ARG A 145 -1.54 -10.33 -8.00
CA ARG A 145 -2.03 -10.33 -9.38
C ARG A 145 -0.90 -10.59 -10.37
N VAL A 146 0.25 -9.94 -10.18
CA VAL A 146 1.44 -10.23 -11.02
C VAL A 146 1.93 -11.67 -10.82
N HIS A 147 1.92 -12.18 -9.59
CA HIS A 147 2.32 -13.56 -9.30
C HIS A 147 1.41 -14.59 -9.99
N ARG A 148 0.09 -14.41 -9.88
CA ARG A 148 -0.87 -15.28 -10.58
C ARG A 148 -0.73 -15.23 -12.09
N ALA A 149 -0.50 -14.04 -12.64
CA ALA A 149 -0.27 -13.84 -14.05
C ALA A 149 1.04 -14.49 -14.53
N ALA A 150 2.10 -14.44 -13.70
CA ALA A 150 3.39 -15.08 -13.98
C ALA A 150 3.30 -16.62 -13.98
N LEU A 151 2.44 -17.19 -13.12
CA LEU A 151 2.21 -18.64 -13.04
C LEU A 151 1.20 -19.19 -14.06
N ALA A 152 0.44 -18.31 -14.74
CA ALA A 152 -0.58 -18.73 -15.68
C ALA A 152 0.05 -19.40 -16.92
N ARG A 153 -0.14 -20.72 -17.04
CA ARG A 153 0.38 -21.52 -18.16
C ARG A 153 -0.47 -21.40 -19.41
N THR A 154 -1.79 -21.29 -19.27
CA THR A 154 -2.74 -21.18 -20.38
C THR A 154 -3.27 -19.75 -20.52
N PRO A 155 -3.46 -19.25 -21.75
CA PRO A 155 -4.10 -17.95 -22.00
C PRO A 155 -5.59 -17.87 -21.63
N ASP A 156 -6.17 -18.94 -21.09
CA ASP A 156 -7.63 -19.02 -20.88
C ASP A 156 -8.05 -18.24 -19.64
N GLY A 157 -8.52 -17.02 -19.87
CA GLY A 157 -9.11 -16.12 -18.87
C GLY A 157 -8.62 -14.68 -18.98
N ASP A 158 -9.43 -13.73 -18.52
CA ASP A 158 -9.13 -12.28 -18.60
C ASP A 158 -7.75 -11.90 -18.06
N GLY A 159 -7.27 -12.60 -17.02
CA GLY A 159 -5.97 -12.35 -16.39
C GLY A 159 -4.76 -12.77 -17.22
N ALA A 160 -4.93 -13.63 -18.22
CA ALA A 160 -3.86 -14.08 -19.11
C ALA A 160 -3.86 -13.36 -20.48
N SER A 161 -4.88 -12.54 -20.72
CA SER A 161 -4.92 -11.59 -21.84
C SER A 161 -3.86 -10.50 -21.67
N THR A 162 -3.37 -9.92 -22.77
CA THR A 162 -2.39 -8.81 -22.71
C THR A 162 -2.89 -7.65 -21.84
N GLU A 163 -4.19 -7.37 -21.84
CA GLU A 163 -4.77 -6.33 -20.99
C GLU A 163 -4.78 -6.73 -19.51
N GLY A 164 -5.09 -7.99 -19.20
CA GLY A 164 -4.96 -8.54 -17.85
C GLY A 164 -3.53 -8.44 -17.32
N LEU A 165 -2.55 -8.78 -18.16
CA LEU A 165 -1.12 -8.66 -17.84
C LEU A 165 -0.72 -7.19 -17.62
N ARG A 166 -1.24 -6.27 -18.44
CA ARG A 166 -1.00 -4.82 -18.28
C ARG A 166 -1.52 -4.34 -16.93
N LYS A 167 -2.76 -4.71 -16.58
CA LYS A 167 -3.38 -4.35 -15.31
C LYS A 167 -2.58 -4.89 -14.12
N ALA A 168 -2.13 -6.15 -14.20
CA ALA A 168 -1.29 -6.75 -13.18
C ALA A 168 0.03 -5.99 -12.98
N MET A 169 0.73 -5.60 -14.06
CA MET A 169 1.95 -4.77 -14.00
C MET A 169 1.70 -3.41 -13.35
N VAL A 170 0.61 -2.73 -13.73
CA VAL A 170 0.27 -1.41 -13.19
C VAL A 170 -0.03 -1.47 -11.70
N GLU A 171 -0.80 -2.45 -11.25
CA GLU A 171 -1.14 -2.58 -9.84
C GLU A 171 0.06 -3.03 -8.99
N ALA A 172 0.95 -3.86 -9.54
CA ALA A 172 2.18 -4.29 -8.88
C ALA A 172 3.18 -3.15 -8.69
N ARG A 173 3.16 -2.14 -9.57
CA ARG A 173 4.03 -0.96 -9.50
C ARG A 173 3.95 -0.24 -8.15
N ALA A 174 2.75 -0.12 -7.59
CA ALA A 174 2.57 0.61 -6.33
C ALA A 174 3.35 -0.05 -5.17
N LEU A 175 3.31 -1.38 -5.08
CA LEU A 175 4.09 -2.10 -4.07
C LEU A 175 5.59 -1.99 -4.36
N PHE A 176 6.00 -2.12 -5.63
CA PHE A 176 7.41 -1.97 -6.00
C PHE A 176 7.95 -0.60 -5.58
N GLU A 177 7.22 0.49 -5.88
CA GLU A 177 7.62 1.86 -5.52
C GLU A 177 7.74 2.04 -4.00
N GLU A 178 6.82 1.47 -3.22
CA GLU A 178 6.89 1.47 -1.76
C GLU A 178 8.13 0.72 -1.24
N LEU A 179 8.40 -0.47 -1.81
CA LEU A 179 9.54 -1.32 -1.46
C LEU A 179 10.91 -0.79 -1.91
N VAL A 180 10.97 0.18 -2.82
CA VAL A 180 12.24 0.86 -3.19
C VAL A 180 12.38 2.24 -2.54
N THR A 181 11.27 2.81 -2.05
CA THR A 181 11.29 4.12 -1.37
C THR A 181 12.20 4.05 -0.14
N PRO A 182 13.06 5.06 0.09
CA PRO A 182 13.87 5.12 1.30
C PRO A 182 12.98 5.15 2.56
N ILE A 183 13.31 4.32 3.54
CA ILE A 183 12.70 4.43 4.86
C ILE A 183 13.09 5.81 5.39
N ARG A 184 12.09 6.66 5.69
CA ARG A 184 12.34 7.92 6.39
C ARG A 184 12.92 7.55 7.74
N GLN A 185 14.23 7.68 7.89
CA GLN A 185 14.84 7.66 9.21
C GLN A 185 14.40 8.96 9.86
N ASP A 186 13.51 8.84 10.84
CA ASP A 186 13.18 9.96 11.72
C ASP A 186 14.44 10.24 12.56
N THR A 187 15.38 10.98 11.98
CA THR A 187 16.59 11.45 12.66
C THR A 187 16.20 12.58 13.60
N SER A 188 15.39 12.28 14.60
CA SER A 188 15.20 13.09 15.80
C SER A 188 16.35 12.80 16.77
N SER A 189 17.56 13.13 16.36
CA SER A 189 18.77 13.01 17.19
C SER A 189 19.86 13.96 16.70
N ASN A 190 19.56 15.25 16.56
CA ASN A 190 20.58 16.29 16.69
C ASN A 190 19.97 17.63 17.08
N GLY A 191 19.51 17.71 18.32
CA GLY A 191 19.04 18.93 18.97
C GLY A 191 19.47 18.93 20.43
N ALA A 192 20.72 18.52 20.68
CA ALA A 192 21.37 18.71 21.96
C ALA A 192 22.48 19.74 21.78
N ASP A 193 22.50 20.69 22.70
CA ASP A 193 23.58 21.64 22.97
C ASP A 193 23.72 22.86 22.05
N GLU A 194 22.80 23.82 22.21
CA GLU A 194 23.23 25.22 22.27
C GLU A 194 22.65 25.89 23.51
N LYS A 195 23.29 25.62 24.66
CA LYS A 195 23.20 26.49 25.84
C LYS A 195 23.77 27.85 25.45
N SER A 196 22.91 28.79 25.07
CA SER A 196 23.26 30.20 24.99
C SER A 196 23.60 30.74 26.40
N PRO A 197 24.80 31.31 26.63
CA PRO A 197 25.03 32.18 27.76
C PRO A 197 24.44 33.56 27.43
N THR A 198 23.52 34.02 28.26
CA THR A 198 22.92 35.34 28.18
C THR A 198 23.88 36.43 28.65
N ALA A 199 23.87 37.55 27.91
CA ALA A 199 24.21 38.95 28.27
C ALA A 199 25.49 39.54 27.63
N PRO A 200 25.59 40.88 27.44
CA PRO A 200 24.55 41.81 26.98
C PRO A 200 25.04 42.89 25.96
N THR A 201 24.08 43.54 25.29
CA THR A 201 23.98 44.98 24.94
C THR A 201 25.07 45.70 24.11
N ALA A 202 24.55 46.37 23.06
CA ALA A 202 24.91 47.69 22.50
C ALA A 202 25.74 47.81 21.20
N SER A 203 25.02 48.32 20.19
CA SER A 203 25.35 49.53 19.40
C SER A 203 26.10 49.43 18.07
N ASN A 204 25.47 50.07 17.07
CA ASN A 204 26.00 50.73 15.87
C ASN A 204 26.17 49.96 14.55
N ARG A 205 25.18 50.20 13.67
CA ARG A 205 25.30 50.44 12.21
C ARG A 205 26.02 51.82 12.00
N PRO A 206 26.66 52.20 10.86
CA PRO A 206 26.25 51.85 9.50
C PRO A 206 27.28 51.70 8.36
N GLU A 207 26.74 51.17 7.25
CA GLU A 207 27.03 51.38 5.81
C GLU A 207 28.46 51.36 5.26
N GLY A 208 28.62 50.60 4.16
CA GLY A 208 29.65 50.89 3.16
C GLY A 208 29.99 49.73 2.21
N SER A 209 29.74 49.95 0.91
CA SER A 209 30.40 49.37 -0.27
C SER A 209 29.92 48.04 -0.90
N VAL A 210 29.42 48.19 -2.12
CA VAL A 210 29.30 47.25 -3.26
C VAL A 210 30.17 47.92 -4.36
N PRO A 211 30.94 47.25 -5.26
CA PRO A 211 30.37 46.33 -6.28
C PRO A 211 31.26 45.20 -6.83
N GLU A 212 30.66 44.49 -7.81
CA GLU A 212 31.21 43.53 -8.79
C GLU A 212 31.56 42.13 -8.27
N GLY A 213 31.12 41.03 -8.87
CA GLY A 213 30.49 40.81 -10.15
C GLY A 213 30.89 39.42 -10.61
N ARG A 214 29.96 38.46 -10.63
CA ARG A 214 29.99 37.36 -11.60
C ARG A 214 28.68 36.56 -11.62
N THR A 215 28.12 36.56 -12.82
CA THR A 215 26.97 35.86 -13.35
C THR A 215 26.99 34.34 -13.12
N HIS A 216 25.84 33.78 -12.71
CA HIS A 216 25.23 32.62 -13.37
C HIS A 216 23.74 32.46 -12.94
N LEU A 217 22.85 32.62 -13.91
CA LEU A 217 21.52 32.02 -14.00
C LEU A 217 21.39 31.56 -15.47
N PRO A 218 20.44 30.71 -15.90
CA PRO A 218 19.20 30.26 -15.23
C PRO A 218 19.01 28.72 -15.35
N TRP A 219 18.02 28.07 -14.72
CA TRP A 219 16.72 27.79 -15.34
C TRP A 219 15.77 27.18 -14.29
N TRP A 220 14.59 27.77 -14.09
CA TRP A 220 13.47 27.09 -13.47
C TRP A 220 12.20 27.49 -14.23
N PHE A 221 11.45 26.49 -14.67
CA PHE A 221 10.24 26.66 -15.45
C PHE A 221 9.09 27.15 -14.56
N THR A 222 8.55 28.31 -14.91
CA THR A 222 7.15 28.66 -14.63
C THR A 222 6.25 27.96 -15.63
N ARG A 223 5.24 27.20 -15.17
CA ARG A 223 4.03 26.96 -15.96
C ARG A 223 2.81 27.32 -15.12
N ARG A 224 2.31 28.52 -15.38
CA ARG A 224 0.98 29.01 -14.97
C ARG A 224 -0.10 28.15 -15.62
N GLN A 225 -1.09 27.81 -14.81
CA GLN A 225 -2.42 27.42 -15.27
C GLN A 225 -3.06 28.55 -16.08
N ALA A 226 -3.73 28.17 -17.16
CA ALA A 226 -4.90 28.89 -17.67
C ALA A 226 -6.07 27.89 -17.70
N LYS A 227 -7.08 28.20 -16.88
CA LYS A 227 -8.46 27.71 -17.02
C LYS A 227 -9.19 28.63 -18.00
N GLY A 228 -10.17 28.07 -18.71
CA GLY A 228 -11.41 28.79 -18.98
C GLY A 228 -11.83 28.86 -20.44
N SER A 229 -12.89 28.08 -20.72
CA SER A 229 -14.06 28.37 -21.56
C SER A 229 -13.89 28.71 -23.04
#